data_AF-A0A7S1QQ30-F1
#
_entry.id   AF-A0A7S1QQ30-F1
#
_cell.length_a   1.000
_cell.length_b   1.000
_cell.length_c   1.000
_cell.angle_alpha   90.00
_cell.angle_beta   90.00
_cell.angle_gamma   90.00
#
_symmetry.space_group_name_H-M   'P 1'
#
loop_
_entity.id
_entity.type
_entity.pdbx_description
1 polymer ?
#
loop_
_entity_poly.entity_id
_entity_poly.type
_entity_poly.pdbx_seq_one_letter_code
_entity_poly.pdbx_strand_id
1 'polypeptide(L)'
;VLLHSLLHPVPADFTKASLKEMVPEWTYAGAERAVCSGVCLAIPCFDKVSPNLSGCGCMPLVYSDTLCDFDYFFGEVLPRLRTGDIFLSSWPSKAGEWAETGRCMQRTRWTHVGMVYRPSDSPTILHSRDRIFGAQVHESRPMIAQMLVYGEMGFRDGQGFELVDLETWVKDFLDKHSHCTDPDSEGTFYAGVRMLEKFERTDAFYSALQEKVDAFWHRPYEVQDITMAAVDLCDCLPGVSFAEMKSDDSSLFCSEMVAELYKAAGLLAPDVNGAEFIPKNFDTTSWLWLQKGARLSREYIIASAASMEEREARGYKNGGKGVHLSKDPFGPAGFWGVEAGKEMAAVS
;
A
#
# COMPACT_ATOMS: atom_id res chain seq x y z
N VAL A 1 -29.27 -10.64 -4.28
CA VAL A 1 -28.63 -10.99 -2.98
C VAL A 1 -27.81 -9.81 -2.45
N LEU A 2 -26.76 -9.33 -3.14
CA LEU A 2 -26.02 -8.10 -2.76
C LEU A 2 -26.91 -6.84 -2.64
N LEU A 3 -27.84 -6.63 -3.58
CA LEU A 3 -28.86 -5.56 -3.49
C LEU A 3 -29.97 -5.85 -2.45
N HIS A 4 -30.15 -7.11 -2.05
CA HIS A 4 -31.15 -7.50 -1.06
C HIS A 4 -30.59 -7.38 0.38
N SER A 5 -29.27 -7.49 0.57
CA SER A 5 -28.57 -7.19 1.83
C SER A 5 -28.35 -5.69 2.05
N LEU A 6 -28.46 -4.85 1.02
CA LEU A 6 -28.49 -3.39 1.17
C LEU A 6 -29.83 -2.88 1.73
N LEU A 7 -30.89 -3.71 1.69
CA LEU A 7 -32.24 -3.36 2.14
C LEU A 7 -32.65 -4.06 3.45
N HIS A 8 -31.80 -4.94 3.98
CA HIS A 8 -32.04 -5.63 5.24
C HIS A 8 -30.78 -5.60 6.10
N PRO A 9 -30.87 -5.32 7.41
CA PRO A 9 -29.71 -5.31 8.30
C PRO A 9 -29.00 -6.66 8.23
N VAL A 10 -27.68 -6.61 8.06
CA VAL A 10 -26.82 -7.78 8.12
C VAL A 10 -27.03 -8.46 9.49
N PRO A 11 -27.30 -9.77 9.55
CA PRO A 11 -27.47 -10.48 10.82
C PRO A 11 -26.25 -10.28 11.73
N ALA A 12 -26.48 -10.17 13.04
CA ALA A 12 -25.40 -9.94 14.02
C ALA A 12 -24.38 -11.11 14.09
N ASP A 13 -24.73 -12.27 13.53
CA ASP A 13 -23.92 -13.48 13.41
C ASP A 13 -23.26 -13.64 12.03
N PHE A 14 -23.27 -12.60 11.19
CA PHE A 14 -22.62 -12.63 9.89
C PHE A 14 -21.09 -12.75 10.05
N THR A 15 -20.52 -13.82 9.51
CA THR A 15 -19.07 -14.07 9.56
C THR A 15 -18.44 -13.96 8.17
N LYS A 16 -17.11 -13.81 8.11
CA LYS A 16 -16.37 -13.86 6.82
C LYS A 16 -16.60 -15.18 6.05
N ALA A 17 -16.89 -16.27 6.77
CA ALA A 17 -17.23 -17.56 6.16
C ALA A 17 -18.60 -17.54 5.47
N SER A 18 -19.61 -16.88 6.06
CA SER A 18 -20.95 -16.83 5.48
C SER A 18 -21.00 -16.06 4.16
N LEU A 19 -20.18 -15.03 3.96
CA LEU A 19 -20.19 -14.26 2.70
C LEU A 19 -19.72 -15.11 1.50
N LYS A 20 -18.68 -15.94 1.67
CA LYS A 20 -18.20 -16.84 0.60
C LYS A 20 -19.20 -17.94 0.27
N GLU A 21 -19.94 -18.44 1.26
CA GLU A 21 -20.98 -19.46 1.06
C GLU A 21 -22.24 -18.89 0.40
N MET A 22 -22.51 -17.59 0.58
CA MET A 22 -23.72 -16.92 0.08
C MET A 22 -23.55 -16.27 -1.30
N VAL A 23 -22.32 -15.97 -1.72
CA VAL A 23 -22.05 -15.29 -2.99
C VAL A 23 -21.37 -16.26 -3.96
N PRO A 24 -21.95 -16.53 -5.14
CA PRO A 24 -21.37 -17.47 -6.10
C PRO A 24 -19.94 -17.08 -6.51
N GLU A 25 -19.04 -18.05 -6.62
CA GLU A 25 -17.61 -17.84 -6.92
C GLU A 25 -17.36 -16.91 -8.12
N TRP A 26 -18.12 -17.05 -9.20
CA TRP A 26 -17.99 -16.22 -10.41
C TRP A 26 -18.14 -14.72 -10.17
N THR A 27 -18.73 -14.31 -9.04
CA THR A 27 -18.90 -12.89 -8.69
C THR A 27 -17.62 -12.22 -8.21
N TYR A 28 -16.68 -12.99 -7.63
CA TYR A 28 -15.41 -12.49 -7.09
C TYR A 28 -14.18 -13.14 -7.72
N ALA A 29 -14.33 -14.28 -8.40
CA ALA A 29 -13.26 -14.92 -9.14
C ALA A 29 -12.72 -13.98 -10.23
N GLY A 30 -11.40 -13.86 -10.27
CA GLY A 30 -10.71 -12.88 -11.12
C GLY A 30 -10.43 -11.54 -10.43
N ALA A 31 -10.64 -11.45 -9.12
CA ALA A 31 -10.22 -10.34 -8.26
C ALA A 31 -10.74 -8.98 -8.79
N GLU A 32 -9.86 -8.02 -9.03
CA GLU A 32 -10.22 -6.68 -9.52
C GLU A 32 -10.87 -6.68 -10.92
N ARG A 33 -10.82 -7.81 -11.64
CA ARG A 33 -11.42 -8.01 -12.96
C ARG A 33 -12.76 -8.76 -12.90
N ALA A 34 -13.21 -9.15 -11.72
CA ALA A 34 -14.49 -9.85 -11.56
C ALA A 34 -15.66 -8.94 -11.99
N VAL A 35 -16.75 -9.54 -12.49
CA VAL A 35 -17.92 -8.80 -13.00
C VAL A 35 -18.57 -7.91 -11.93
N CYS A 36 -18.49 -8.32 -10.66
CA CYS A 36 -19.00 -7.56 -9.53
C CYS A 36 -17.89 -6.86 -8.73
N SER A 37 -16.66 -6.77 -9.27
CA SER A 37 -15.59 -6.07 -8.58
C SER A 37 -15.95 -4.60 -8.35
N GLY A 38 -15.76 -4.13 -7.11
CA GLY A 38 -16.09 -2.77 -6.70
C GLY A 38 -17.58 -2.47 -6.62
N VAL A 39 -18.48 -3.47 -6.72
CA VAL A 39 -19.92 -3.23 -6.54
C VAL A 39 -20.26 -2.71 -5.14
N CYS A 40 -19.39 -3.00 -4.17
CA CYS A 40 -19.49 -2.54 -2.79
C CYS A 40 -18.85 -1.18 -2.56
N LEU A 41 -18.02 -0.71 -3.50
CA LEU A 41 -17.57 0.67 -3.51
C LEU A 41 -18.70 1.50 -4.12
N ALA A 42 -18.98 2.66 -3.52
CA ALA A 42 -19.82 3.73 -4.07
C ALA A 42 -19.70 3.82 -5.60
N ILE A 43 -20.75 4.27 -6.32
CA ILE A 43 -20.65 4.51 -7.77
C ILE A 43 -19.41 5.39 -8.00
N PRO A 44 -18.27 4.84 -8.46
CA PRO A 44 -16.99 5.42 -8.10
C PRO A 44 -16.75 6.77 -8.76
N CYS A 45 -17.60 7.13 -9.73
CA CYS A 45 -17.64 8.42 -10.41
C CYS A 45 -18.10 9.60 -9.52
N PHE A 46 -18.71 9.35 -8.36
CA PHE A 46 -19.26 10.40 -7.48
C PHE A 46 -18.46 10.63 -6.19
N ASP A 47 -17.36 9.91 -6.00
CA ASP A 47 -16.44 10.18 -4.90
C ASP A 47 -15.89 11.61 -5.05
N LYS A 48 -16.12 12.44 -4.02
CA LYS A 48 -15.75 13.86 -3.98
C LYS A 48 -14.25 14.10 -3.79
N VAL A 49 -13.50 13.07 -3.39
CA VAL A 49 -12.07 13.15 -3.05
C VAL A 49 -11.24 12.36 -4.05
N SER A 50 -11.73 11.21 -4.50
CA SER A 50 -10.95 10.27 -5.31
C SER A 50 -11.80 9.56 -6.39
N PRO A 51 -12.45 10.32 -7.31
CA PRO A 51 -13.31 9.74 -8.32
C PRO A 51 -12.58 8.74 -9.22
N ASN A 52 -13.25 7.65 -9.56
CA ASN A 52 -12.72 6.60 -10.40
C ASN A 52 -12.65 7.02 -11.86
N LEU A 53 -11.46 6.92 -12.42
CA LEU A 53 -11.15 7.20 -13.81
C LEU A 53 -11.47 6.02 -14.74
N SER A 54 -11.52 4.80 -14.20
CA SER A 54 -11.73 3.60 -15.01
C SER A 54 -13.18 3.38 -15.46
N GLY A 55 -14.09 4.30 -15.16
CA GLY A 55 -15.51 4.22 -15.51
C GLY A 55 -16.34 3.28 -14.63
N CYS A 56 -17.58 3.02 -15.06
CA CYS A 56 -18.53 2.16 -14.34
C CYS A 56 -17.94 0.76 -14.04
N GLY A 57 -18.46 0.06 -13.03
CA GLY A 57 -18.08 -1.31 -12.64
C GLY A 57 -17.93 -2.30 -13.80
N CYS A 58 -18.70 -2.09 -14.88
CA CYS A 58 -18.69 -2.92 -16.08
C CYS A 58 -17.54 -2.65 -17.07
N MET A 59 -16.75 -1.60 -16.87
CA MET A 59 -15.61 -1.26 -17.73
C MET A 59 -14.31 -1.93 -17.22
N PRO A 60 -13.42 -2.39 -18.11
CA PRO A 60 -12.10 -2.87 -17.70
C PRO A 60 -11.32 -1.79 -16.95
N LEU A 61 -10.58 -2.18 -15.91
CA LEU A 61 -9.62 -1.29 -15.25
C LEU A 61 -8.49 -0.94 -16.22
N VAL A 62 -8.16 0.34 -16.29
CA VAL A 62 -7.00 0.85 -17.05
C VAL A 62 -6.09 1.56 -16.07
N TYR A 63 -4.92 0.99 -15.85
CA TYR A 63 -3.85 1.60 -15.08
C TYR A 63 -3.03 2.52 -15.99
N SER A 64 -2.62 3.67 -15.46
CA SER A 64 -1.60 4.50 -16.10
C SER A 64 -0.26 4.14 -15.46
N ASP A 65 0.37 3.09 -15.97
CA ASP A 65 1.57 2.53 -15.38
C ASP A 65 2.72 2.35 -16.39
N THR A 66 3.89 2.02 -15.86
CA THR A 66 5.07 1.64 -16.61
C THR A 66 5.73 0.49 -15.90
N LEU A 67 5.72 -0.69 -16.52
CA LEU A 67 6.43 -1.86 -16.04
C LEU A 67 7.93 -1.66 -16.27
N CYS A 68 8.64 -1.50 -15.17
CA CYS A 68 10.08 -1.33 -15.09
C CYS A 68 10.74 -2.70 -15.00
N ASP A 69 11.89 -2.85 -15.66
CA ASP A 69 12.81 -3.92 -15.32
C ASP A 69 13.47 -3.65 -13.95
N PHE A 70 14.15 -4.67 -13.43
CA PHE A 70 14.74 -4.65 -12.09
C PHE A 70 15.81 -3.56 -11.95
N ASP A 71 16.74 -3.49 -12.90
CA ASP A 71 17.87 -2.57 -12.84
C ASP A 71 17.40 -1.11 -12.98
N TYR A 72 16.45 -0.84 -13.87
CA TYR A 72 15.86 0.49 -14.05
C TYR A 72 15.08 0.92 -12.80
N PHE A 73 14.29 0.03 -12.19
CA PHE A 73 13.53 0.40 -11.00
C PHE A 73 14.46 0.80 -9.85
N PHE A 74 15.48 -0.02 -9.54
CA PHE A 74 16.38 0.24 -8.43
C PHE A 74 17.48 1.27 -8.74
N GLY A 75 17.90 1.38 -9.99
CA GLY A 75 18.94 2.31 -10.43
C GLY A 75 18.43 3.71 -10.78
N GLU A 76 17.20 3.83 -11.29
CA GLU A 76 16.67 5.10 -11.82
C GLU A 76 15.41 5.57 -11.10
N VAL A 77 14.45 4.69 -10.81
CA VAL A 77 13.18 5.09 -10.18
C VAL A 77 13.35 5.33 -8.69
N LEU A 78 13.86 4.35 -7.95
CA LEU A 78 14.01 4.39 -6.50
C LEU A 78 14.83 5.60 -6.02
N PRO A 79 15.99 5.93 -6.63
CA PRO A 79 16.81 7.06 -6.16
C PRO A 79 16.14 8.43 -6.33
N ARG A 80 15.11 8.54 -7.18
CA ARG A 80 14.34 9.78 -7.41
C ARG A 80 13.21 10.00 -6.42
N LEU A 81 12.84 8.98 -5.63
CA LEU A 81 11.69 9.05 -4.74
C LEU A 81 11.93 10.02 -3.59
N ARG A 82 10.93 10.84 -3.27
CA ARG A 82 11.01 11.84 -2.21
C ARG A 82 9.94 11.62 -1.16
N THR A 83 10.13 12.22 0.00
CA THR A 83 9.16 12.22 1.09
C THR A 83 7.81 12.72 0.58
N GLY A 84 6.76 11.96 0.89
CA GLY A 84 5.40 12.22 0.40
C GLY A 84 5.03 11.50 -0.89
N ASP A 85 5.98 10.88 -1.60
CA ASP A 85 5.65 9.98 -2.71
C ASP A 85 4.90 8.74 -2.18
N ILE A 86 4.12 8.09 -3.04
CA ILE A 86 3.33 6.92 -2.66
C ILE A 86 4.07 5.64 -3.03
N PHE A 87 4.03 4.67 -2.12
CA PHE A 87 4.36 3.29 -2.37
C PHE A 87 3.09 2.43 -2.40
N LEU A 88 3.02 1.47 -3.32
CA LEU A 88 1.94 0.51 -3.45
C LEU A 88 2.53 -0.89 -3.53
N SER A 89 1.90 -1.85 -2.86
CA SER A 89 2.25 -3.26 -3.03
C SER A 89 1.01 -4.14 -3.16
N SER A 90 1.24 -5.29 -3.76
CA SER A 90 0.20 -6.18 -4.20
C SER A 90 0.63 -7.61 -3.93
N TRP A 91 0.00 -8.24 -2.95
CA TRP A 91 0.03 -9.69 -2.81
C TRP A 91 -0.65 -10.36 -4.01
N PRO A 92 -0.20 -11.56 -4.41
CA PRO A 92 -0.80 -12.29 -5.51
C PRO A 92 -2.25 -12.62 -5.19
N SER A 93 -3.09 -12.58 -6.22
CA SER A 93 -4.46 -13.08 -6.10
C SER A 93 -4.45 -14.60 -6.20
N LYS A 94 -4.82 -15.28 -5.13
CA LYS A 94 -5.07 -16.72 -5.11
C LYS A 94 -6.51 -16.98 -4.72
N ALA A 95 -7.12 -17.93 -5.43
CA ALA A 95 -8.53 -18.24 -5.28
C ALA A 95 -8.88 -18.53 -3.82
N GLY A 96 -9.80 -17.75 -3.26
CA GLY A 96 -10.23 -17.89 -1.88
C GLY A 96 -9.29 -17.31 -0.82
N GLU A 97 -8.19 -16.64 -1.20
CA GLU A 97 -7.35 -15.92 -0.24
C GLU A 97 -7.82 -14.48 -0.01
N TRP A 98 -7.31 -13.85 1.06
CA TRP A 98 -7.74 -12.52 1.48
C TRP A 98 -7.42 -11.46 0.42
N ALA A 99 -6.30 -11.59 -0.29
CA ALA A 99 -5.87 -10.66 -1.32
C ALA A 99 -6.83 -10.63 -2.51
N GLU A 100 -7.33 -11.79 -2.98
CA GLU A 100 -8.34 -11.86 -4.04
C GLU A 100 -9.62 -11.14 -3.64
N THR A 101 -10.09 -11.43 -2.42
CA THR A 101 -11.33 -10.83 -1.90
C THR A 101 -11.16 -9.32 -1.76
N GLY A 102 -10.05 -8.86 -1.18
CA GLY A 102 -9.74 -7.44 -1.02
C GLY A 102 -9.68 -6.70 -2.36
N ARG A 103 -8.93 -7.24 -3.33
CA ARG A 103 -8.82 -6.69 -4.69
C ARG A 103 -10.15 -6.66 -5.43
N CYS A 104 -10.97 -7.70 -5.28
CA CYS A 104 -12.33 -7.72 -5.82
C CYS A 104 -13.19 -6.61 -5.19
N MET A 105 -13.25 -6.56 -3.86
CA MET A 105 -14.08 -5.60 -3.12
C MET A 105 -13.66 -4.16 -3.39
N GLN A 106 -12.35 -3.92 -3.42
CA GLN A 106 -11.76 -2.60 -3.60
C GLN A 106 -11.54 -2.25 -5.08
N ARG A 107 -11.82 -3.14 -6.04
CA ARG A 107 -11.60 -2.93 -7.48
C ARG A 107 -10.25 -2.30 -7.80
N THR A 108 -9.21 -2.89 -7.23
CA THR A 108 -7.81 -2.52 -7.46
C THR A 108 -6.92 -3.73 -7.34
N ARG A 109 -5.76 -3.71 -8.03
CA ARG A 109 -4.70 -4.69 -7.85
C ARG A 109 -3.91 -4.48 -6.55
N TRP A 110 -3.99 -3.29 -5.95
CA TRP A 110 -3.16 -2.92 -4.81
C TRP A 110 -3.81 -3.38 -3.51
N THR A 111 -3.08 -4.15 -2.72
CA THR A 111 -3.54 -4.66 -1.42
C THR A 111 -3.04 -3.81 -0.25
N HIS A 112 -2.03 -2.98 -0.51
CA HIS A 112 -1.35 -2.20 0.52
C HIS A 112 -0.81 -0.90 -0.08
N VAL A 113 -0.70 0.13 0.77
CA VAL A 113 -0.15 1.44 0.44
C VAL A 113 0.69 1.97 1.60
N GLY A 114 1.80 2.62 1.26
CA GLY A 114 2.65 3.34 2.19
C GLY A 114 3.07 4.68 1.61
N MET A 115 3.79 5.46 2.41
CA MET A 115 4.37 6.73 1.99
C MET A 115 5.89 6.64 2.01
N VAL A 116 6.53 7.13 0.95
CA VAL A 116 7.98 7.31 0.94
C VAL A 116 8.36 8.38 1.96
N TYR A 117 9.44 8.10 2.69
CA TYR A 117 10.02 8.98 3.69
C TYR A 117 11.54 8.97 3.49
N ARG A 118 12.16 10.11 3.21
CA ARG A 118 13.60 10.21 2.94
C ARG A 118 14.22 11.27 3.84
N PRO A 119 14.99 10.89 4.89
CA PRO A 119 15.57 11.84 5.84
C PRO A 119 16.36 12.98 5.17
N SER A 120 17.13 12.70 4.12
CA SER A 120 17.93 13.70 3.42
C SER A 120 17.11 14.78 2.69
N ASP A 121 15.79 14.63 2.52
CA ASP A 121 14.96 15.70 1.95
C ASP A 121 14.89 16.92 2.87
N SER A 122 15.03 16.73 4.19
CA SER A 122 15.16 17.79 5.18
C SER A 122 15.90 17.25 6.42
N PRO A 123 17.24 17.20 6.40
CA PRO A 123 18.04 16.50 7.41
C PRO A 123 17.98 17.13 8.82
N THR A 124 17.47 18.35 8.94
CA THR A 124 17.26 19.02 10.23
C THR A 124 15.88 18.74 10.85
N ILE A 125 14.97 18.12 10.09
CA ILE A 125 13.57 17.89 10.49
C ILE A 125 13.24 16.39 10.46
N LEU A 126 13.63 15.71 9.39
CA LEU A 126 13.36 14.29 9.21
C LEU A 126 14.45 13.45 9.86
N HIS A 127 14.05 12.47 10.66
CA HIS A 127 14.95 11.62 11.41
C HIS A 127 15.12 10.25 10.75
N SER A 128 16.36 9.82 10.57
CA SER A 128 16.65 8.42 10.18
C SER A 128 16.38 7.50 11.38
N ARG A 129 15.39 6.62 11.23
CA ARG A 129 15.10 5.55 12.19
C ARG A 129 14.51 4.36 11.44
N ASP A 130 15.20 3.24 11.47
CA ASP A 130 14.80 2.02 10.77
C ASP A 130 14.44 0.91 11.76
N ARG A 131 13.34 0.19 11.52
CA ARG A 131 12.92 -0.94 12.39
C ARG A 131 13.83 -2.17 12.28
N ILE A 132 14.50 -2.37 11.16
CA ILE A 132 15.35 -3.53 10.85
C ILE A 132 16.82 -3.25 11.20
N PHE A 133 17.34 -2.11 10.75
CA PHE A 133 18.76 -1.75 10.84
C PHE A 133 19.05 -0.60 11.82
N GLY A 134 18.02 -0.05 12.47
CA GLY A 134 18.19 1.04 13.44
C GLY A 134 18.80 2.29 12.80
N ALA A 135 19.87 2.81 13.39
CA ALA A 135 20.58 4.00 12.91
C ALA A 135 21.61 3.71 11.80
N GLN A 136 21.70 2.46 11.31
CA GLN A 136 22.69 2.07 10.30
C GLN A 136 22.26 2.43 8.87
N VAL A 137 21.01 2.82 8.63
CA VAL A 137 20.52 3.23 7.31
C VAL A 137 21.00 4.64 6.98
N HIS A 138 21.63 4.79 5.82
CA HIS A 138 22.08 6.08 5.32
C HIS A 138 20.90 7.02 5.06
N GLU A 139 21.00 8.27 5.50
CA GLU A 139 19.90 9.26 5.44
C GLU A 139 19.40 9.59 4.03
N SER A 140 20.24 9.37 3.02
CA SER A 140 19.88 9.60 1.61
C SER A 140 18.99 8.51 0.99
N ARG A 141 18.83 7.37 1.68
CA ARG A 141 18.04 6.26 1.16
C ARG A 141 16.55 6.50 1.42
N PRO A 142 15.68 6.23 0.44
CA PRO A 142 14.25 6.29 0.67
C PRO A 142 13.84 5.15 1.60
N MET A 143 13.03 5.50 2.59
CA MET A 143 12.35 4.59 3.49
C MET A 143 10.86 4.54 3.12
N ILE A 144 10.17 3.55 3.65
CA ILE A 144 8.71 3.45 3.59
C ILE A 144 8.11 3.55 4.99
N ALA A 145 7.24 4.55 5.17
CA ALA A 145 6.31 4.64 6.28
C ALA A 145 5.05 3.82 5.94
N GLN A 146 4.75 2.79 6.71
CA GLN A 146 3.64 1.85 6.44
C GLN A 146 3.03 1.28 7.73
N MET A 147 1.80 0.76 7.62
CA MET A 147 1.15 -0.02 8.68
C MET A 147 1.04 -1.47 8.21
N LEU A 148 1.54 -2.43 8.99
CA LEU A 148 1.54 -3.85 8.62
C LEU A 148 0.90 -4.76 9.67
N VAL A 149 0.29 -5.85 9.20
CA VAL A 149 -0.21 -6.95 10.05
C VAL A 149 0.93 -7.89 10.45
N TYR A 150 0.75 -8.63 11.54
CA TYR A 150 1.71 -9.65 12.02
C TYR A 150 2.02 -10.67 10.93
N GLY A 151 3.31 -10.92 10.71
CA GLY A 151 3.78 -11.85 9.70
C GLY A 151 3.90 -11.24 8.30
N GLU A 152 3.45 -10.00 8.09
CA GLU A 152 3.88 -9.20 6.95
C GLU A 152 5.28 -8.61 7.22
N MET A 153 6.08 -8.51 6.18
CA MET A 153 7.53 -8.31 6.26
C MET A 153 7.98 -7.10 7.07
N GLY A 154 9.13 -7.21 7.77
CA GLY A 154 9.72 -6.14 8.57
C GLY A 154 9.40 -6.25 10.05
N PHE A 155 8.18 -6.73 10.37
CA PHE A 155 7.69 -6.74 11.74
C PHE A 155 8.05 -8.06 12.43
N ARG A 156 9.24 -8.11 13.03
CA ARG A 156 9.70 -9.31 13.76
C ARG A 156 9.12 -9.44 15.17
N ASP A 157 8.62 -8.34 15.75
CA ASP A 157 8.26 -8.26 17.17
C ASP A 157 6.82 -7.73 17.45
N GLY A 158 5.90 -7.67 16.47
CA GLY A 158 4.53 -7.11 16.68
C GLY A 158 3.69 -6.81 15.42
N GLN A 159 2.75 -5.86 15.53
CA GLN A 159 1.89 -5.31 14.47
C GLN A 159 1.89 -3.78 14.57
N GLY A 160 1.79 -3.06 13.43
CA GLY A 160 1.59 -1.62 13.44
C GLY A 160 2.52 -0.83 12.52
N PHE A 161 2.90 0.37 12.97
CA PHE A 161 3.69 1.30 12.16
C PHE A 161 5.15 0.87 12.00
N GLU A 162 5.61 0.93 10.76
CA GLU A 162 6.99 0.70 10.38
C GLU A 162 7.57 1.85 9.58
N LEU A 163 8.87 2.04 9.78
CA LEU A 163 9.73 2.82 8.92
C LEU A 163 10.95 1.95 8.58
N VAL A 164 11.10 1.59 7.30
CA VAL A 164 12.14 0.67 6.84
C VAL A 164 12.73 1.09 5.50
N ASP A 165 13.99 0.75 5.24
CA ASP A 165 14.66 0.96 3.95
C ASP A 165 13.84 0.35 2.80
N LEU A 166 13.43 1.19 1.86
CA LEU A 166 12.49 0.80 0.81
C LEU A 166 13.12 -0.18 -0.19
N GLU A 167 14.42 -0.07 -0.48
CA GLU A 167 15.09 -1.03 -1.38
C GLU A 167 15.09 -2.44 -0.79
N THR A 168 15.50 -2.54 0.48
CA THR A 168 15.53 -3.80 1.23
C THR A 168 14.14 -4.40 1.27
N TRP A 169 13.13 -3.61 1.65
CA TRP A 169 11.76 -4.07 1.72
C TRP A 169 11.26 -4.52 0.35
N VAL A 170 11.40 -3.73 -0.71
CA VAL A 170 10.86 -4.11 -2.03
C VAL A 170 11.56 -5.35 -2.59
N LYS A 171 12.88 -5.47 -2.44
CA LYS A 171 13.60 -6.68 -2.89
C LYS A 171 13.12 -7.91 -2.14
N ASP A 172 12.95 -7.80 -0.82
CA ASP A 172 12.41 -8.88 -0.02
C ASP A 172 11.01 -9.27 -0.46
N PHE A 173 10.12 -8.29 -0.63
CA PHE A 173 8.72 -8.48 -1.02
C PHE A 173 8.57 -9.20 -2.35
N LEU A 174 9.39 -8.80 -3.33
CA LEU A 174 9.34 -9.35 -4.68
C LEU A 174 10.02 -10.72 -4.80
N ASP A 175 10.84 -11.14 -3.83
CA ASP A 175 11.34 -12.52 -3.81
C ASP A 175 10.30 -13.45 -3.16
N LYS A 176 9.48 -14.09 -3.99
CA LYS A 176 8.47 -15.06 -3.53
C LYS A 176 9.05 -16.14 -2.62
N HIS A 177 10.31 -16.54 -2.83
CA HIS A 177 10.92 -17.59 -2.03
C HIS A 177 11.23 -17.17 -0.59
N SER A 178 11.13 -15.88 -0.28
CA SER A 178 11.21 -15.36 1.07
C SER A 178 9.93 -15.59 1.86
N HIS A 179 8.79 -15.75 1.16
CA HIS A 179 7.45 -15.67 1.75
C HIS A 179 6.61 -16.91 1.55
N CYS A 180 6.90 -17.68 0.51
CA CYS A 180 6.04 -18.75 0.03
C CYS A 180 6.77 -20.08 0.10
N THR A 181 6.08 -21.10 0.62
CA THR A 181 6.58 -22.48 0.65
C THR A 181 6.66 -23.07 -0.76
N ASP A 182 5.78 -22.63 -1.65
CA ASP A 182 5.73 -23.02 -3.06
C ASP A 182 5.61 -21.76 -3.96
N PRO A 183 6.73 -21.06 -4.20
CA PRO A 183 6.75 -19.77 -4.91
C PRO A 183 6.34 -19.87 -6.38
N ASP A 184 6.46 -21.05 -6.99
CA ASP A 184 6.05 -21.31 -8.37
C ASP A 184 4.52 -21.44 -8.48
N SER A 185 3.84 -21.81 -7.38
CA SER A 185 2.38 -21.84 -7.31
C SER A 185 1.74 -20.46 -7.10
N GLU A 186 2.53 -19.47 -6.71
CA GLU A 186 2.04 -18.15 -6.34
C GLU A 186 2.01 -17.21 -7.55
N GLY A 187 1.00 -16.34 -7.59
CA GLY A 187 0.86 -15.32 -8.62
C GLY A 187 2.00 -14.30 -8.63
N THR A 188 1.94 -13.34 -9.55
CA THR A 188 2.91 -12.24 -9.59
C THR A 188 2.66 -11.25 -8.45
N PHE A 189 3.71 -10.93 -7.72
CA PHE A 189 3.73 -9.84 -6.75
C PHE A 189 4.10 -8.57 -7.49
N TYR A 190 3.48 -7.45 -7.11
CA TYR A 190 3.83 -6.15 -7.69
C TYR A 190 4.17 -5.17 -6.59
N ALA A 191 5.22 -4.39 -6.82
CA ALA A 191 5.48 -3.16 -6.10
C ALA A 191 5.38 -2.00 -7.09
N GLY A 192 4.88 -0.87 -6.63
CA GLY A 192 4.66 0.32 -7.45
C GLY A 192 4.95 1.58 -6.66
N VAL A 193 5.31 2.64 -7.37
CA VAL A 193 5.50 3.96 -6.78
C VAL A 193 4.86 5.04 -7.63
N ARG A 194 4.41 6.11 -6.97
CA ARG A 194 3.92 7.32 -7.63
C ARG A 194 4.56 8.54 -6.99
N MET A 195 5.09 9.42 -7.81
CA MET A 195 5.76 10.64 -7.36
C MET A 195 4.73 11.73 -7.11
N LEU A 196 4.87 12.45 -5.99
CA LEU A 196 4.10 13.66 -5.70
C LEU A 196 4.70 14.82 -6.50
N GLU A 197 3.95 15.27 -7.50
CA GLU A 197 4.32 16.32 -8.44
C GLU A 197 3.55 17.62 -8.17
N LYS A 198 4.08 18.73 -8.71
CA LYS A 198 3.44 20.05 -8.66
C LYS A 198 3.12 20.52 -7.24
N PHE A 199 3.95 20.11 -6.29
CA PHE A 199 3.84 20.47 -4.88
C PHE A 199 5.18 20.91 -4.34
N GLU A 200 5.20 22.06 -3.67
CA GLU A 200 6.39 22.57 -3.00
C GLU A 200 6.51 21.93 -1.61
N ARG A 201 7.57 21.15 -1.40
CA ARG A 201 7.87 20.52 -0.10
C ARG A 201 8.64 21.51 0.77
N THR A 202 7.93 22.20 1.66
CA THR A 202 8.48 23.20 2.58
C THR A 202 8.86 22.58 3.92
N ASP A 203 9.57 23.31 4.77
CA ASP A 203 9.86 22.87 6.15
C ASP A 203 8.57 22.57 6.94
N ALA A 204 7.50 23.34 6.72
CA ALA A 204 6.20 23.08 7.36
C ALA A 204 5.61 21.73 6.92
N PHE A 205 5.79 21.36 5.66
CA PHE A 205 5.40 20.05 5.15
C PHE A 205 6.18 18.92 5.84
N TYR A 206 7.52 19.04 5.91
CA TYR A 206 8.35 18.02 6.56
C TYR A 206 8.08 17.91 8.07
N SER A 207 7.90 19.03 8.75
CA SER A 207 7.59 19.05 10.19
C SER A 207 6.26 18.36 10.48
N ALA A 208 5.22 18.64 9.69
CA ALA A 208 3.91 18.00 9.87
C ALA A 208 3.97 16.49 9.66
N LEU A 209 4.73 16.04 8.65
CA LEU A 209 4.94 14.60 8.42
C LEU A 209 5.76 13.96 9.54
N GLN A 210 6.84 14.60 9.98
CA GLN A 210 7.67 14.11 11.08
C GLN A 210 6.84 13.92 12.35
N GLU A 211 6.05 14.93 12.72
CA GLU A 211 5.20 14.89 13.92
C GLU A 211 4.22 13.73 13.88
N LYS A 212 3.55 13.50 12.74
CA LYS A 212 2.65 12.35 12.57
C LYS A 212 3.38 11.02 12.58
N VAL A 213 4.54 10.93 11.92
CA VAL A 213 5.38 9.72 11.94
C VAL A 213 5.81 9.40 13.38
N ASP A 214 6.16 10.40 14.19
CA ASP A 214 6.43 10.24 15.62
C ASP A 214 5.21 9.78 16.42
N ALA A 215 4.04 10.38 16.17
CA ALA A 215 2.80 9.97 16.81
C ALA A 215 2.39 8.53 16.46
N PHE A 216 2.68 8.07 15.24
CA PHE A 216 2.34 6.73 14.78
C PHE A 216 3.32 5.65 15.20
N TRP A 217 4.51 6.01 15.70
CA TRP A 217 5.59 5.06 15.93
C TRP A 217 5.21 3.82 16.74
N HIS A 218 4.32 3.95 17.72
CA HIS A 218 3.85 2.86 18.58
C HIS A 218 2.40 2.44 18.31
N ARG A 219 1.80 2.96 17.23
CA ARG A 219 0.41 2.71 16.88
C ARG A 219 0.27 1.28 16.32
N PRO A 220 -0.68 0.47 16.82
CA PRO A 220 -0.94 -0.86 16.29
C PRO A 220 -1.72 -0.80 14.97
N TYR A 221 -1.75 -1.94 14.28
CA TYR A 221 -2.51 -2.11 13.04
C TYR A 221 -4.01 -2.37 13.30
N GLU A 222 -4.89 -1.85 12.44
CA GLU A 222 -6.34 -2.09 12.50
C GLU A 222 -6.73 -3.47 11.94
N VAL A 223 -7.13 -4.39 12.82
CA VAL A 223 -7.48 -5.78 12.46
C VAL A 223 -8.99 -6.04 12.40
N GLN A 224 -9.82 -5.16 12.98
CA GLN A 224 -11.24 -5.39 13.19
C GLN A 224 -12.07 -5.10 11.93
N ASP A 225 -11.63 -4.19 11.05
CA ASP A 225 -12.51 -3.56 10.05
C ASP A 225 -12.01 -3.56 8.60
N ILE A 226 -11.07 -4.46 8.23
CA ILE A 226 -10.51 -4.53 6.85
C ILE A 226 -11.60 -4.69 5.77
N THR A 227 -12.77 -5.24 6.12
CA THR A 227 -13.90 -5.43 5.19
C THR A 227 -14.83 -4.21 5.09
N MET A 228 -14.72 -3.24 6.00
CA MET A 228 -15.63 -2.09 6.12
C MET A 228 -15.09 -0.76 5.57
N ALA A 229 -13.79 -0.66 5.26
CA ALA A 229 -13.13 0.57 4.76
C ALA A 229 -13.63 1.08 3.37
N ALA A 230 -14.78 0.63 2.86
CA ALA A 230 -15.20 0.81 1.47
C ALA A 230 -16.57 1.50 1.30
N VAL A 231 -17.24 1.89 2.39
CA VAL A 231 -18.69 2.16 2.36
C VAL A 231 -19.05 3.54 2.90
N ASP A 232 -18.37 4.62 2.50
CA ASP A 232 -18.96 5.96 2.70
C ASP A 232 -18.47 7.08 1.76
N LEU A 233 -18.73 7.00 0.46
CA LEU A 233 -18.42 8.11 -0.47
C LEU A 233 -19.62 8.51 -1.35
N CYS A 234 -20.84 8.23 -0.90
CA CYS A 234 -22.08 8.51 -1.64
C CYS A 234 -23.14 9.30 -0.86
N ASP A 235 -22.74 10.09 0.14
CA ASP A 235 -23.60 11.10 0.80
C ASP A 235 -24.35 12.04 -0.15
N CYS A 236 -23.89 12.14 -1.40
CA CYS A 236 -24.52 12.98 -2.41
C CYS A 236 -25.76 12.35 -3.09
N LEU A 237 -26.08 11.07 -2.87
CA LEU A 237 -27.25 10.43 -3.47
C LEU A 237 -28.49 10.56 -2.55
N PRO A 238 -29.54 11.30 -2.95
CA PRO A 238 -30.74 11.45 -2.13
C PRO A 238 -31.38 10.09 -1.83
N GLY A 239 -31.61 9.81 -0.53
CA GLY A 239 -32.31 8.61 -0.08
C GLY A 239 -31.44 7.37 0.12
N VAL A 240 -30.11 7.48 0.05
CA VAL A 240 -29.19 6.40 0.40
C VAL A 240 -28.34 6.84 1.60
N SER A 241 -28.44 6.12 2.72
CA SER A 241 -27.56 6.31 3.89
C SER A 241 -26.54 5.18 3.92
N PHE A 242 -25.27 5.53 3.86
CA PHE A 242 -24.18 4.58 4.05
C PHE A 242 -23.69 4.62 5.51
N ALA A 243 -22.92 3.60 5.89
CA ALA A 243 -22.39 3.52 7.25
C ALA A 243 -21.04 4.25 7.27
N GLU A 244 -21.01 5.42 7.90
CA GLU A 244 -19.78 6.18 8.12
C GLU A 244 -18.79 5.34 8.93
N MET A 245 -17.55 5.24 8.42
CA MET A 245 -16.48 4.61 9.18
C MET A 245 -16.06 5.54 10.30
N LYS A 246 -16.23 5.09 11.54
CA LYS A 246 -15.73 5.83 12.68
C LYS A 246 -14.21 5.76 12.68
N SER A 247 -13.55 6.90 12.64
CA SER A 247 -12.11 6.96 12.91
C SER A 247 -11.87 6.43 14.32
N ASP A 248 -11.03 5.39 14.41
CA ASP A 248 -10.53 4.89 15.69
C ASP A 248 -9.10 5.39 15.88
N ASP A 249 -8.92 6.19 16.93
CA ASP A 249 -7.61 6.69 17.30
C ASP A 249 -6.71 5.66 18.02
N SER A 250 -7.16 4.41 18.17
CA SER A 250 -6.40 3.37 18.86
C SER A 250 -5.50 2.54 17.93
N SER A 251 -5.88 2.41 16.66
CA SER A 251 -5.19 1.62 15.64
C SER A 251 -5.24 2.35 14.29
N LEU A 252 -4.58 1.85 13.25
CA LEU A 252 -4.65 2.44 11.90
C LEU A 252 -4.52 1.37 10.82
N PHE A 253 -5.25 1.55 9.72
CA PHE A 253 -5.04 0.82 8.47
C PHE A 253 -3.98 1.50 7.58
N CYS A 254 -3.44 0.78 6.59
CA CYS A 254 -2.36 1.29 5.74
C CYS A 254 -2.73 2.57 4.96
N SER A 255 -3.89 2.58 4.31
CA SER A 255 -4.39 3.74 3.56
C SER A 255 -4.88 4.88 4.44
N GLU A 256 -5.44 4.57 5.61
CA GLU A 256 -5.82 5.57 6.61
C GLU A 256 -4.59 6.35 7.10
N MET A 257 -3.51 5.63 7.42
CA MET A 257 -2.26 6.24 7.85
C MET A 257 -1.71 7.21 6.77
N VAL A 258 -1.73 6.82 5.49
CA VAL A 258 -1.30 7.69 4.39
C VAL A 258 -2.24 8.89 4.23
N ALA A 259 -3.55 8.71 4.37
CA ALA A 259 -4.52 9.81 4.34
C ALA A 259 -4.27 10.81 5.47
N GLU A 260 -4.01 10.34 6.69
CA GLU A 260 -3.71 11.19 7.85
C GLU A 260 -2.38 11.95 7.70
N LEU A 261 -1.36 11.33 7.11
CA LEU A 261 -0.12 12.01 6.74
C LEU A 261 -0.37 13.12 5.71
N TYR A 262 -1.15 12.83 4.67
CA TYR A 262 -1.51 13.82 3.64
C TYR A 262 -2.40 14.95 4.19
N LYS A 263 -3.31 14.67 5.13
CA LYS A 263 -4.09 15.69 5.85
C LYS A 263 -3.17 16.61 6.65
N ALA A 264 -2.24 16.05 7.42
CA ALA A 264 -1.27 16.84 8.20
C ALA A 264 -0.39 17.71 7.30
N ALA A 265 0.03 17.19 6.15
CA ALA A 265 0.77 17.94 5.13
C ALA A 265 -0.06 19.01 4.38
N GLY A 266 -1.38 19.07 4.61
CA GLY A 266 -2.30 19.95 3.89
C GLY A 266 -2.39 19.62 2.40
N LEU A 267 -2.24 18.33 2.06
CA LEU A 267 -2.49 17.75 0.73
C LEU A 267 -3.91 17.23 0.59
N LEU A 268 -4.56 16.85 1.69
CA LEU A 268 -6.00 16.55 1.76
C LEU A 268 -6.72 17.59 2.59
N ALA A 269 -8.03 17.73 2.38
CA ALA A 269 -8.84 18.63 3.18
C ALA A 269 -8.96 18.09 4.62
N PRO A 270 -8.94 18.96 5.65
CA PRO A 270 -8.89 18.53 7.05
C PRO A 270 -10.15 17.79 7.52
N ASP A 271 -11.29 18.02 6.85
CA ASP A 271 -12.60 17.42 7.14
C ASP A 271 -12.81 16.06 6.46
N VAL A 272 -11.87 15.60 5.64
CA VAL A 272 -11.93 14.28 5.02
C VAL A 272 -11.62 13.20 6.06
N ASN A 273 -12.43 12.14 6.10
CA ASN A 273 -12.25 11.01 6.99
C ASN A 273 -11.16 10.08 6.45
N GLY A 274 -10.06 9.90 7.20
CA GLY A 274 -8.96 9.03 6.78
C GLY A 274 -9.35 7.55 6.73
N ALA A 275 -10.26 7.12 7.60
CA ALA A 275 -10.68 5.72 7.73
C ALA A 275 -11.45 5.18 6.51
N GLU A 276 -11.89 6.07 5.61
CA GLU A 276 -12.57 5.72 4.36
C GLU A 276 -11.60 5.49 3.19
N PHE A 277 -10.31 5.73 3.39
CA PHE A 277 -9.33 5.51 2.33
C PHE A 277 -8.96 4.04 2.24
N ILE A 278 -8.85 3.58 1.00
CA ILE A 278 -8.32 2.27 0.61
C ILE A 278 -7.12 2.45 -0.32
N PRO A 279 -6.27 1.42 -0.52
CA PRO A 279 -5.14 1.50 -1.45
C PRO A 279 -5.53 2.00 -2.84
N LYS A 280 -6.73 1.66 -3.34
CA LYS A 280 -7.27 2.16 -4.62
C LYS A 280 -7.27 3.68 -4.74
N ASN A 281 -7.53 4.42 -3.66
CA ASN A 281 -7.58 5.88 -3.73
C ASN A 281 -6.23 6.49 -4.13
N PHE A 282 -5.14 5.78 -3.85
CA PHE A 282 -3.78 6.22 -4.16
C PHE A 282 -3.24 5.66 -5.48
N ASP A 283 -4.02 4.87 -6.23
CA ASP A 283 -3.63 4.31 -7.52
C ASP A 283 -4.10 5.18 -8.71
N THR A 284 -3.73 4.80 -9.92
CA THR A 284 -3.99 5.54 -11.17
C THR A 284 -5.36 5.28 -11.76
N THR A 285 -6.10 4.31 -11.22
CA THR A 285 -7.52 4.10 -11.55
C THR A 285 -8.41 5.10 -10.82
N SER A 286 -7.88 5.78 -9.81
CA SER A 286 -8.54 6.85 -9.07
C SER A 286 -7.86 8.20 -9.31
N TRP A 287 -8.65 9.27 -9.36
CA TRP A 287 -8.12 10.63 -9.39
C TRP A 287 -8.18 11.24 -8.00
N LEU A 288 -7.19 10.94 -7.15
CA LEU A 288 -7.08 11.62 -5.86
C LEU A 288 -6.90 13.14 -6.04
N TRP A 289 -7.87 13.91 -5.56
CA TRP A 289 -7.87 15.37 -5.60
C TRP A 289 -7.06 15.93 -4.45
N LEU A 290 -5.79 16.19 -4.74
CA LEU A 290 -4.89 16.84 -3.79
C LEU A 290 -5.02 18.37 -3.83
N GLN A 291 -4.85 18.98 -2.67
CA GLN A 291 -4.86 20.43 -2.49
C GLN A 291 -3.63 21.09 -3.15
N LYS A 292 -3.68 22.41 -3.30
CA LYS A 292 -2.56 23.25 -3.79
C LYS A 292 -2.03 22.88 -5.18
N GLY A 293 -2.87 22.25 -6.02
CA GLY A 293 -2.51 21.85 -7.38
C GLY A 293 -1.56 20.64 -7.46
N ALA A 294 -1.31 19.99 -6.33
CA ALA A 294 -0.53 18.77 -6.26
C ALA A 294 -1.20 17.63 -7.05
N ARG A 295 -0.40 16.67 -7.51
CA ARG A 295 -0.90 15.45 -8.14
C ARG A 295 0.07 14.30 -7.97
N LEU A 296 -0.43 13.08 -8.08
CA LEU A 296 0.41 11.89 -8.18
C LEU A 296 0.70 11.57 -9.65
N SER A 297 1.93 11.18 -9.94
CA SER A 297 2.37 10.75 -11.27
C SER A 297 1.63 9.49 -11.75
N ARG A 298 1.96 9.01 -12.95
CA ARG A 298 1.72 7.61 -13.33
C ARG A 298 2.45 6.65 -12.37
N GLU A 299 2.07 5.38 -12.39
CA GLU A 299 2.74 4.35 -11.60
C GLU A 299 4.00 3.84 -12.30
N TYR A 300 5.09 3.71 -11.55
CA TYR A 300 6.25 2.92 -11.96
C TYR A 300 6.18 1.62 -11.20
N ILE A 301 5.98 0.52 -11.91
CA ILE A 301 5.74 -0.79 -11.30
C ILE A 301 6.87 -1.75 -11.60
N ILE A 302 7.14 -2.65 -10.68
CA ILE A 302 8.05 -3.77 -10.84
C ILE A 302 7.33 -5.05 -10.40
N ALA A 303 7.54 -6.13 -11.13
CA ALA A 303 6.97 -7.44 -10.87
C ALA A 303 7.99 -8.37 -10.20
N SER A 304 7.54 -9.33 -9.40
CA SER A 304 8.39 -10.42 -8.92
C SER A 304 8.95 -11.25 -10.07
N ALA A 305 10.03 -11.98 -9.82
CA ALA A 305 10.58 -12.91 -10.80
C ALA A 305 9.55 -14.02 -11.09
N ALA A 306 9.38 -14.35 -12.37
CA ALA A 306 8.48 -15.39 -12.82
C ALA A 306 9.12 -16.79 -12.80
N SER A 307 10.46 -16.87 -12.68
CA SER A 307 11.21 -18.13 -12.63
C SER A 307 12.47 -18.02 -11.77
N MET A 308 13.06 -19.17 -11.43
CA MET A 308 14.37 -19.25 -10.78
C MET A 308 15.50 -18.61 -11.58
N GLU A 309 15.49 -18.77 -12.91
CA GLU A 309 16.49 -18.16 -13.80
C GLU A 309 16.41 -16.63 -13.74
N GLU A 310 15.21 -16.06 -13.80
CA GLU A 310 15.01 -14.62 -13.67
C GLU A 310 15.40 -14.12 -12.27
N ARG A 311 15.09 -14.91 -11.24
CA ARG A 311 15.48 -14.62 -9.86
C ARG A 311 17.00 -14.58 -9.69
N GLU A 312 17.72 -15.54 -10.27
CA GLU A 312 19.18 -15.58 -10.27
C GLU A 312 19.79 -14.40 -11.05
N ALA A 313 19.22 -14.06 -12.21
CA ALA A 313 19.65 -12.92 -13.02
C ALA A 313 19.52 -11.58 -12.28
N ARG A 314 18.50 -11.43 -11.42
CA ARG A 314 18.30 -10.27 -10.54
C ARG A 314 19.21 -10.27 -9.30
N GLY A 315 20.04 -11.30 -9.12
CA GLY A 315 21.03 -11.37 -8.05
C GLY A 315 20.47 -11.77 -6.68
N TYR A 316 19.30 -12.40 -6.59
CA TYR A 316 18.72 -12.85 -5.32
C TYR A 316 19.51 -14.02 -4.71
N LYS A 317 20.27 -13.75 -3.64
CA LYS A 317 21.32 -14.67 -3.12
C LYS A 317 20.86 -15.79 -2.18
N ASN A 318 19.72 -15.68 -1.49
CA ASN A 318 19.40 -16.59 -0.37
C ASN A 318 18.82 -17.97 -0.78
N GLY A 319 18.91 -18.36 -2.07
CA GLY A 319 18.52 -19.69 -2.55
C GLY A 319 17.11 -20.15 -2.15
N GLY A 320 16.22 -19.22 -1.78
CA GLY A 320 14.87 -19.50 -1.33
C GLY A 320 14.73 -20.35 -0.07
N LYS A 321 15.79 -20.57 0.69
CA LYS A 321 15.72 -21.30 1.97
C LYS A 321 15.47 -20.31 3.09
N GLY A 322 14.31 -19.66 3.04
CA GLY A 322 13.71 -18.98 4.18
C GLY A 322 13.38 -20.00 5.28
N VAL A 323 14.39 -20.58 5.90
CA VAL A 323 14.17 -21.18 7.22
C VAL A 323 14.04 -20.00 8.15
N HIS A 324 12.82 -19.79 8.64
CA HIS A 324 12.43 -18.82 9.66
C HIS A 324 13.63 -18.30 10.46
N LEU A 325 13.82 -16.97 10.46
CA LEU A 325 14.75 -16.31 11.37
C LEU A 325 16.21 -16.78 11.16
N SER A 326 16.92 -16.22 10.17
CA SER A 326 18.38 -16.30 10.24
C SER A 326 18.80 -15.72 11.60
N LYS A 327 19.33 -16.58 12.47
CA LYS A 327 19.98 -16.16 13.73
C LYS A 327 21.29 -15.41 13.46
N ASP A 328 21.71 -15.34 12.20
CA ASP A 328 22.87 -14.57 11.81
C ASP A 328 22.62 -13.08 12.09
N PRO A 329 23.45 -12.45 12.94
CA PRO A 329 23.39 -11.02 13.14
C PRO A 329 23.68 -10.35 11.80
N PHE A 330 22.73 -9.55 11.34
CA PHE A 330 22.84 -8.83 10.08
C PHE A 330 24.17 -8.07 10.03
N GLY A 331 24.97 -8.38 9.02
CA GLY A 331 26.03 -7.47 8.62
C GLY A 331 25.44 -6.21 7.98
N PRO A 332 26.21 -5.13 7.84
CA PRO A 332 25.78 -3.88 7.18
C PRO A 332 25.39 -4.04 5.70
N ALA A 333 25.56 -5.24 5.12
CA ALA A 333 25.23 -5.58 3.74
C ALA A 333 23.78 -6.06 3.52
N GLY A 334 22.94 -6.07 4.57
CA GLY A 334 21.49 -6.27 4.49
C GLY A 334 21.02 -7.59 3.86
N PHE A 335 19.70 -7.74 3.73
CA PHE A 335 19.10 -8.82 2.94
C PHE A 335 19.37 -8.56 1.45
N TRP A 336 19.53 -9.62 0.63
CA TRP A 336 19.69 -9.51 -0.83
C TRP A 336 20.90 -8.70 -1.32
N GLY A 337 21.89 -8.45 -0.45
CA GLY A 337 23.09 -7.66 -0.79
C GLY A 337 22.84 -6.14 -0.82
N VAL A 338 21.77 -5.67 -0.18
CA VAL A 338 21.50 -4.23 -0.03
C VAL A 338 22.38 -3.63 1.06
N GLU A 339 23.35 -2.80 0.66
CA GLU A 339 24.19 -2.04 1.60
C GLU A 339 23.42 -0.83 2.14
N ALA A 340 22.57 -1.04 3.15
CA ALA A 340 21.71 0.00 3.72
C ALA A 340 22.49 1.19 4.31
N GLY A 341 23.75 1.00 4.70
CA GLY A 341 24.64 2.07 5.16
C GLY A 341 25.29 2.89 4.02
N LYS A 342 25.10 2.51 2.76
CA LYS A 342 25.69 3.19 1.62
C LYS A 342 24.80 4.33 1.14
N GLU A 343 25.44 5.46 0.83
CA GLU A 343 24.80 6.59 0.18
C GLU A 343 24.12 6.18 -1.13
N MET A 344 22.84 6.51 -1.24
CA MET A 344 22.10 6.49 -2.50
C MET A 344 22.17 7.88 -3.12
N ALA A 345 22.82 8.00 -4.27
CA ALA A 345 22.95 9.27 -4.97
C ALA A 345 21.55 9.75 -5.38
N ALA A 346 21.21 11.00 -5.04
CA ALA A 346 20.01 11.62 -5.56
C ALA A 346 20.16 11.81 -7.06
N VAL A 347 19.20 11.30 -7.83
CA VAL A 347 19.12 11.58 -9.27
C VAL A 347 18.38 12.90 -9.41
N SER A 348 19.08 13.90 -9.95
CA SER A 348 18.62 15.29 -10.12
C SER A 348 17.47 15.42 -11.11
#